data_AF-A0A1M7HL73-F1
#
_entry.id   AF-A0A1M7HL73-F1
#
_cell.length_a   1.000
_cell.length_b   1.000
_cell.length_c   1.000
_cell.angle_alpha   90.00
_cell.angle_beta   90.00
_cell.angle_gamma   90.00
#
_symmetry.space_group_name_H-M   'P 1'
#
loop_
_entity.id
_entity.type
_entity.pdbx_description
1 polymer ?
#
loop_
_entity_poly.entity_id
_entity_poly.type
_entity_poly.pdbx_seq_one_letter_code
_entity_poly.pdbx_strand_id
1 'polypeptide(L)'
;MKHFYPMTFLACLAAPVHAETWECAVPYDEVNGGGAVTIEDNRLIFVSNWPHRNPETVQCVRSRARSECMSANLAVINNGGASVFVKLYSISWAENGVPAAIAVREPSAIFAAQEDGYETRRVFPALGYTFPVTDCTLN
;
A
#
# COMPACT_ATOMS: atom_id res chain seq x y z
N MET A 1 61.80 -0.40 -4.66
CA MET A 1 61.00 -1.40 -3.91
C MET A 1 59.53 -1.04 -4.06
N LYS A 2 58.73 -1.86 -4.76
CA LYS A 2 57.30 -1.62 -5.05
C LYS A 2 56.47 -1.90 -3.79
N HIS A 3 55.70 -0.91 -3.33
CA HIS A 3 54.71 -1.09 -2.27
C HIS A 3 53.41 -1.60 -2.90
N PHE A 4 53.05 -2.84 -2.58
CA PHE A 4 51.74 -3.42 -2.86
C PHE A 4 50.77 -2.96 -1.77
N TYR A 5 49.76 -2.16 -2.12
CA TYR A 5 48.61 -1.94 -1.27
C TYR A 5 47.57 -3.03 -1.55
N PRO A 6 47.11 -3.80 -0.55
CA PRO A 6 45.99 -4.71 -0.74
C PRO A 6 44.70 -3.88 -0.76
N MET A 7 44.00 -3.88 -1.90
CA MET A 7 42.60 -3.48 -1.94
C MET A 7 41.79 -4.52 -1.20
N THR A 8 41.43 -4.23 0.04
CA THR A 8 40.43 -4.99 0.79
C THR A 8 39.07 -4.72 0.13
N PHE A 9 38.60 -5.67 -0.69
CA PHE A 9 37.24 -5.67 -1.22
C PHE A 9 36.27 -5.84 -0.05
N LEU A 10 35.55 -4.78 0.30
CA LEU A 10 34.42 -4.82 1.21
C LEU A 10 33.26 -5.52 0.48
N ALA A 11 33.18 -6.84 0.61
CA ALA A 11 32.00 -7.58 0.17
C ALA A 11 30.85 -7.24 1.13
N CYS A 12 30.00 -6.29 0.72
CA CYS A 12 28.71 -6.09 1.37
C CYS A 12 27.91 -7.39 1.26
N LEU A 13 27.88 -8.17 2.34
CA LEU A 13 26.94 -9.27 2.54
C LEU A 13 25.54 -8.66 2.64
N ALA A 14 24.93 -8.35 1.50
CA ALA A 14 23.49 -8.19 1.41
C ALA A 14 22.89 -9.59 1.60
N ALA A 15 22.70 -9.99 2.86
CA ALA A 15 21.80 -11.10 3.15
C ALA A 15 20.43 -10.72 2.56
N PRO A 16 19.72 -11.66 1.90
CA PRO A 16 18.34 -11.40 1.55
C PRO A 16 17.60 -11.13 2.87
N VAL A 17 17.08 -9.91 3.02
CA VAL A 17 15.99 -9.68 3.97
C VAL A 17 14.89 -10.60 3.47
N HIS A 18 14.68 -11.70 4.19
CA HIS A 18 13.48 -12.50 4.00
C HIS A 18 12.32 -11.59 4.39
N ALA A 19 11.60 -11.10 3.39
CA ALA A 19 10.40 -10.34 3.60
C ALA A 19 9.40 -11.26 4.30
N GLU A 20 9.03 -10.90 5.54
CA GLU A 20 8.02 -11.63 6.28
C GLU A 20 6.68 -11.51 5.57
N THR A 21 6.02 -12.64 5.34
CA THR A 21 4.64 -12.67 4.83
C THR A 21 3.70 -12.96 5.98
N TRP A 22 2.76 -12.05 6.20
CA TRP A 22 1.73 -12.18 7.22
C TRP A 22 0.38 -12.48 6.58
N GLU A 23 -0.34 -13.45 7.11
CA GLU A 23 -1.75 -13.70 6.80
C GLU A 23 -2.59 -13.37 8.03
N CYS A 24 -3.54 -12.43 7.88
CA CYS A 24 -4.41 -12.00 8.95
C CYS A 24 -5.89 -12.09 8.54
N ALA A 25 -6.75 -12.33 9.51
CA ALA A 25 -8.19 -12.17 9.36
C ALA A 25 -8.57 -10.69 9.44
N VAL A 26 -9.60 -10.31 8.66
CA VAL A 26 -10.26 -9.01 8.75
C VAL A 26 -11.66 -9.24 9.31
N PRO A 27 -11.96 -8.75 10.52
CA PRO A 27 -13.30 -8.86 11.10
C PRO A 27 -14.35 -8.19 10.21
N TYR A 28 -15.55 -8.76 10.18
CA TYR A 28 -16.66 -8.20 9.41
C TYR A 28 -17.09 -6.84 9.95
N ASP A 29 -17.17 -5.86 9.06
CA ASP A 29 -17.96 -4.64 9.25
C ASP A 29 -18.75 -4.31 7.96
N GLU A 30 -19.66 -3.33 8.04
CA GLU A 30 -20.52 -2.92 6.92
C GLU A 30 -19.77 -2.16 5.80
N VAL A 31 -18.49 -1.85 5.97
CA VAL A 31 -17.70 -1.04 5.02
C VAL A 31 -16.72 -1.92 4.22
N ASN A 32 -16.01 -2.81 4.91
CA ASN A 32 -14.93 -3.65 4.40
C ASN A 32 -15.41 -5.09 4.10
N GLY A 33 -16.51 -5.52 4.73
CA GLY A 33 -17.14 -6.82 4.47
C GLY A 33 -16.45 -8.04 5.08
N GLY A 34 -15.45 -7.83 5.94
CA GLY A 34 -14.57 -8.85 6.48
C GLY A 34 -13.70 -9.51 5.41
N GLY A 35 -12.96 -10.55 5.80
CA GLY A 35 -12.20 -11.39 4.87
C GLY A 35 -10.81 -11.72 5.37
N ALA A 36 -9.85 -11.73 4.47
CA ALA A 36 -8.45 -12.02 4.78
C ALA A 36 -7.52 -11.03 4.08
N VAL A 37 -6.40 -10.73 4.73
CA VAL A 37 -5.35 -9.89 4.17
C VAL A 37 -4.01 -10.61 4.24
N THR A 38 -3.29 -10.60 3.12
CA THR A 38 -1.88 -11.01 3.04
C THR A 38 -1.02 -9.76 2.96
N ILE A 39 -0.05 -9.63 3.87
CA ILE A 39 0.83 -8.47 3.99
C ILE A 39 2.27 -8.93 3.81
N GLU A 40 2.92 -8.36 2.79
CA GLU A 40 4.34 -8.51 2.49
C GLU A 40 5.01 -7.12 2.61
N ASP A 41 6.34 -7.08 2.63
CA ASP A 41 7.08 -5.81 2.76
C ASP A 41 6.73 -4.79 1.66
N ASN A 42 6.44 -5.26 0.46
CA ASN A 42 6.18 -4.44 -0.73
C ASN A 42 4.80 -4.65 -1.35
N ARG A 43 3.91 -5.42 -0.72
CA ARG A 43 2.61 -5.78 -1.28
C ARG A 43 1.57 -6.05 -0.20
N LEU A 44 0.33 -5.68 -0.49
CA LEU A 44 -0.83 -6.07 0.28
C LEU A 44 -1.87 -6.68 -0.66
N ILE A 45 -2.47 -7.79 -0.25
CA ILE A 45 -3.56 -8.45 -0.94
C ILE A 45 -4.74 -8.52 0.02
N PHE A 46 -5.82 -7.81 -0.26
CA PHE A 46 -7.05 -7.87 0.53
C PHE A 46 -8.14 -8.62 -0.23
N VAL A 47 -8.64 -9.70 0.36
CA VAL A 47 -9.76 -10.50 -0.16
C VAL A 47 -10.96 -10.27 0.74
N SER A 48 -11.94 -9.52 0.26
CA SER A 48 -13.19 -9.26 0.99
C SER A 48 -14.16 -10.44 0.87
N ASN A 49 -14.94 -10.70 1.92
CA ASN A 49 -16.04 -11.68 1.85
C ASN A 49 -17.30 -11.13 1.15
N TRP A 50 -17.34 -9.85 0.78
CA TRP A 50 -18.47 -9.32 0.04
C TRP A 50 -18.58 -9.98 -1.36
N PRO A 51 -19.79 -10.41 -1.75
CA PRO A 51 -19.99 -11.06 -3.02
C PRO A 51 -19.60 -10.11 -4.17
N HIS A 52 -19.02 -10.67 -5.22
CA HIS A 52 -18.59 -9.96 -6.43
C HIS A 52 -17.46 -8.93 -6.26
N ARG A 53 -16.74 -8.91 -5.12
CA ARG A 53 -15.50 -8.15 -5.00
C ARG A 53 -14.30 -8.99 -5.43
N ASN A 54 -13.53 -8.48 -6.37
CA ASN A 54 -12.24 -9.06 -6.71
C ASN A 54 -11.21 -8.74 -5.61
N PRO A 55 -10.21 -9.61 -5.39
CA PRO A 55 -9.08 -9.30 -4.53
C PRO A 55 -8.41 -7.98 -4.93
N GLU A 56 -8.11 -7.15 -3.94
CA GLU A 56 -7.37 -5.91 -4.12
C GLU A 56 -5.90 -6.17 -3.86
N THR A 57 -5.08 -6.10 -4.91
CA THR A 57 -3.62 -6.23 -4.79
C THR A 57 -2.97 -4.86 -5.00
N VAL A 58 -2.21 -4.40 -4.01
CA VAL A 58 -1.58 -3.08 -4.03
C VAL A 58 -0.11 -3.15 -3.67
N GLN A 59 0.70 -2.30 -4.28
CA GLN A 59 2.13 -2.19 -3.95
C GLN A 59 2.30 -1.31 -2.71
N CYS A 60 3.25 -1.70 -1.86
CA CYS A 60 3.53 -1.06 -0.59
C CYS A 60 4.98 -0.56 -0.52
N VAL A 61 5.18 0.44 0.32
CA VAL A 61 6.49 0.84 0.85
C VAL A 61 6.45 0.72 2.37
N ARG A 62 7.40 -0.01 2.95
CA ARG A 62 7.54 -0.14 4.41
C ARG A 62 8.49 0.91 4.96
N SER A 63 8.03 1.66 5.96
CA SER A 63 8.82 2.63 6.72
C SER A 63 8.75 2.29 8.21
N ARG A 64 9.83 1.73 8.80
CA ARG A 64 9.93 1.35 10.23
C ARG A 64 8.63 0.79 10.84
N ALA A 65 7.77 1.65 11.38
CA ALA A 65 6.52 1.33 12.09
C ALA A 65 5.24 1.34 11.23
N ARG A 66 5.32 1.66 9.93
CA ARG A 66 4.16 1.83 9.06
C ARG A 66 4.45 1.39 7.63
N SER A 67 3.55 0.64 7.03
CA SER A 67 3.56 0.39 5.58
C SER A 67 2.49 1.22 4.90
N GLU A 68 2.82 1.86 3.79
CA GLU A 68 1.89 2.62 2.96
C GLU A 68 1.75 1.92 1.62
N CYS A 69 0.53 1.59 1.22
CA CYS A 69 0.22 0.96 -0.05
C CYS A 69 -0.77 1.79 -0.84
N MET A 70 -0.68 1.73 -2.16
CA MET A 70 -1.49 2.57 -3.03
C MET A 70 -1.98 1.81 -4.26
N SER A 71 -3.25 2.01 -4.61
CA SER A 71 -3.75 1.82 -5.97
C SER A 71 -4.25 3.16 -6.51
N ALA A 72 -4.05 3.40 -7.80
CA ALA A 72 -4.56 4.59 -8.47
C ALA A 72 -5.19 4.19 -9.79
N ASN A 73 -6.41 4.66 -10.03
CA ASN A 73 -7.13 4.48 -11.28
C ASN A 73 -7.34 5.85 -11.92
N LEU A 74 -7.09 5.92 -13.23
CA LEU A 74 -7.33 7.11 -14.03
C LEU A 74 -8.50 6.86 -14.98
N ALA A 75 -9.42 7.83 -15.06
CA ALA A 75 -10.52 7.83 -16.00
C ALA A 75 -10.50 9.13 -16.81
N VAL A 76 -10.58 9.03 -18.13
CA VAL A 76 -10.65 10.20 -19.01
C VAL A 76 -12.02 10.89 -18.83
N ILE A 77 -12.04 12.23 -18.80
CA ILE A 77 -13.28 13.01 -18.80
C ILE A 77 -13.49 13.67 -20.17
N ASN A 78 -14.76 13.90 -20.54
CA ASN A 78 -15.17 14.37 -21.88
C ASN A 78 -14.54 15.68 -22.35
N ASN A 79 -13.93 16.47 -21.45
CA ASN A 79 -13.32 17.77 -21.76
C ASN A 79 -11.78 17.70 -21.91
N GLY A 80 -11.23 16.53 -22.23
CA GLY A 80 -9.78 16.34 -22.41
C GLY A 80 -8.96 16.29 -21.12
N GLY A 81 -9.62 16.16 -19.97
CA GLY A 81 -8.98 15.99 -18.66
C GLY A 81 -8.97 14.54 -18.17
N ALA A 82 -8.58 14.35 -16.91
CA ALA A 82 -8.60 13.05 -16.23
C ALA A 82 -9.16 13.16 -14.80
N SER A 83 -9.92 12.17 -14.38
CA SER A 83 -10.28 11.94 -12.98
C SER A 83 -9.35 10.86 -12.42
N VAL A 84 -8.77 11.12 -11.25
CA VAL A 84 -7.92 10.17 -10.53
C VAL A 84 -8.64 9.74 -9.26
N PHE A 85 -8.76 8.43 -9.08
CA PHE A 85 -9.25 7.80 -7.87
C PHE A 85 -8.11 7.00 -7.26
N VAL A 86 -7.70 7.37 -6.05
CA VAL A 86 -6.62 6.69 -5.34
C VAL A 86 -7.21 5.98 -4.14
N LYS A 87 -6.73 4.77 -3.86
CA LYS A 87 -7.00 4.06 -2.61
C LYS A 87 -5.68 3.82 -1.89
N LEU A 88 -5.54 4.44 -0.72
CA LEU A 88 -4.36 4.35 0.13
C LEU A 88 -4.67 3.42 1.30
N TYR A 89 -3.80 2.45 1.53
CA TYR A 89 -3.80 1.56 2.68
C TYR A 89 -2.61 1.89 3.56
N SER A 90 -2.85 2.15 4.84
CA SER A 90 -1.81 2.38 5.82
C SER A 90 -1.86 1.29 6.88
N ILE A 91 -0.84 0.44 6.91
CA ILE A 91 -0.72 -0.66 7.86
C ILE A 91 0.05 -0.16 9.08
N SER A 92 -0.57 -0.22 10.26
CA SER A 92 0.11 0.02 11.53
C SER A 92 0.62 -1.30 12.09
N TRP A 93 1.90 -1.31 12.49
CA TRP A 93 2.55 -2.46 13.09
C TRP A 93 2.61 -2.30 14.61
N ALA A 94 2.32 -3.36 15.35
CA ALA A 94 2.54 -3.39 16.80
C ALA A 94 4.04 -3.44 17.12
N GLU A 95 4.41 -3.17 18.38
CA GLU A 95 5.82 -3.16 18.82
C GLU A 95 6.54 -4.49 18.59
N ASN A 96 5.79 -5.60 18.61
CA ASN A 96 6.29 -6.95 18.35
C ASN A 96 6.40 -7.29 16.85
N GLY A 97 6.14 -6.34 15.95
CA GLY A 97 6.22 -6.54 14.50
C GLY A 97 5.00 -7.21 13.88
N VAL A 98 3.94 -7.51 14.65
CA VAL A 98 2.70 -8.08 14.11
C VAL A 98 1.83 -6.95 13.52
N PRO A 99 1.20 -7.14 12.34
CA PRO A 99 0.20 -6.19 11.83
C PRO A 99 -0.95 -6.00 12.84
N ALA A 100 -1.35 -4.75 13.10
CA ALA A 100 -2.38 -4.45 14.11
C ALA A 100 -3.67 -3.89 13.51
N ALA A 101 -3.56 -2.97 12.56
CA ALA A 101 -4.71 -2.33 11.93
C ALA A 101 -4.35 -1.78 10.55
N ILE A 102 -5.38 -1.56 9.74
CA ILE A 102 -5.27 -0.98 8.41
C ILE A 102 -6.21 0.23 8.36
N ALA A 103 -5.65 1.39 8.02
CA ALA A 103 -6.42 2.59 7.70
C ALA A 103 -6.50 2.75 6.19
N VAL A 104 -7.72 2.88 5.66
CA VAL A 104 -8.00 3.10 4.25
C VAL A 104 -8.41 4.55 4.03
N ARG A 105 -7.89 5.17 2.97
CA ARG A 105 -8.27 6.52 2.53
C ARG A 105 -8.49 6.51 1.03
N GLU A 106 -9.56 7.14 0.56
CA GLU A 106 -9.93 7.15 -0.85
C GLU A 106 -9.95 8.58 -1.42
N PRO A 107 -8.79 9.26 -1.57
CA PRO A 107 -8.77 10.58 -2.18
C PRO A 107 -9.08 10.50 -3.68
N SER A 108 -9.79 11.51 -4.18
CA SER A 108 -10.04 11.66 -5.61
C SER A 108 -9.94 13.11 -6.05
N ALA A 109 -9.47 13.30 -7.29
CA ALA A 109 -9.28 14.62 -7.88
C ALA A 109 -9.60 14.60 -9.37
N ILE A 110 -10.08 15.74 -9.89
CA ILE A 110 -10.30 15.97 -11.32
C ILE A 110 -9.25 16.95 -11.80
N PHE A 111 -8.55 16.57 -12.86
CA PHE A 111 -7.60 17.39 -13.60
C PHE A 111 -8.23 17.82 -14.92
N ALA A 112 -8.04 19.07 -15.31
CA ALA A 112 -8.42 19.60 -16.61
C ALA A 112 -7.16 19.91 -17.42
N ALA A 113 -7.22 19.67 -18.74
CA ALA A 113 -6.18 20.13 -19.65
C ALA A 113 -6.19 21.66 -19.75
N GLN A 114 -5.01 22.24 -19.80
CA GLN A 114 -4.70 23.65 -20.01
C GLN A 114 -3.67 23.75 -21.15
N GLU A 115 -3.43 24.95 -21.69
CA GLU A 115 -2.46 25.17 -22.77
C GLU A 115 -1.05 24.64 -22.42
N ASP A 116 -0.64 24.75 -21.15
CA ASP A 116 0.69 24.35 -20.66
C ASP A 116 0.69 23.07 -19.80
N GLY A 117 -0.37 22.26 -19.83
CA GLY A 117 -0.39 20.96 -19.12
C GLY A 117 -1.73 20.63 -18.45
N TYR A 118 -1.68 20.24 -17.17
CA TYR A 118 -2.86 19.84 -16.40
C TYR A 118 -2.95 20.62 -15.09
N GLU A 119 -4.16 21.03 -14.72
CA GLU A 119 -4.44 21.69 -13.45
C GLU A 119 -5.50 20.93 -12.67
N THR A 120 -5.34 20.83 -11.35
CA THR A 120 -6.34 20.26 -10.45
C THR A 120 -7.57 21.19 -10.40
N ARG A 121 -8.67 20.76 -11.00
CA ARG A 121 -9.93 21.52 -11.03
C ARG A 121 -10.77 21.29 -9.78
N ARG A 122 -10.72 20.10 -9.21
CA ARG A 122 -11.50 19.71 -8.03
C ARG A 122 -10.80 18.61 -7.25
N VAL A 123 -10.89 18.69 -5.93
CA VAL A 123 -10.51 17.62 -5.00
C VAL A 123 -11.74 17.27 -4.19
N PHE A 124 -12.05 15.98 -4.05
CA PHE A 124 -13.12 15.51 -3.18
C PHE A 124 -12.55 15.15 -1.80
N PRO A 125 -13.30 15.37 -0.71
CA PRO A 125 -12.88 14.91 0.61
C PRO A 125 -12.57 13.42 0.59
N ALA A 126 -11.40 13.04 1.10
CA ALA A 126 -11.07 11.63 1.25
C ALA A 126 -11.96 11.05 2.35
N LEU A 127 -12.83 10.09 2.00
CA LEU A 127 -13.43 9.22 2.99
C LEU A 127 -12.35 8.25 3.47
N GLY A 128 -12.33 8.01 4.77
CA GLY A 128 -11.40 7.08 5.37
C GLY A 128 -12.04 6.31 6.50
N TYR A 129 -11.56 5.09 6.69
CA TYR A 129 -11.99 4.20 7.76
C TYR A 129 -10.81 3.35 8.20
N THR A 130 -10.85 2.86 9.42
CA THR A 130 -9.80 2.03 10.00
C THR A 130 -10.43 0.78 10.57
N PHE A 131 -9.82 -0.37 10.29
CA PHE A 131 -10.24 -1.65 10.84
C PHE A 131 -9.04 -2.41 11.43
N PRO A 132 -9.26 -3.19 12.51
CA PRO A 132 -8.24 -4.06 13.06
C PRO A 132 -8.00 -5.24 12.12
N VAL A 133 -6.82 -5.85 12.23
CA VAL A 133 -6.55 -7.19 11.71
C VAL A 133 -6.34 -8.13 12.90
N THR A 134 -6.81 -9.36 12.78
CA THR A 134 -6.76 -10.36 13.87
C THR A 134 -6.15 -11.66 13.37
N ASP A 135 -5.84 -12.55 14.31
CA ASP A 135 -5.41 -13.92 14.00
C ASP A 135 -4.22 -14.00 13.02
N CYS A 136 -3.33 -13.00 13.10
CA CYS A 136 -2.18 -12.87 12.22
C CYS A 136 -1.17 -14.00 12.42
N THR A 137 -0.79 -14.66 11.33
CA THR A 137 0.21 -15.73 11.30
C THR A 137 1.30 -15.42 10.29
N LEU A 138 2.52 -15.82 10.62
CA LEU A 138 3.68 -15.74 9.72
C LEU A 138 3.65 -16.95 8.79
N ASN A 139 3.77 -16.75 7.48
CA ASN A 139 3.86 -17.80 6.46
C ASN A 139 5.29 -17.91 5.93
#